data_AF-A0A7J6WW47-F1
#
_entry.id   AF-A0A7J6WW47-F1
#
_cell.length_a   1.000
_cell.length_b   1.000
_cell.length_c   1.000
_cell.angle_alpha   90.00
_cell.angle_beta   90.00
_cell.angle_gamma   90.00
#
_symmetry.space_group_name_H-M   'P 1'
#
loop_
_entity.id
_entity.type
_entity.pdbx_description
1 polymer ?
#
loop_
_entity_poly.entity_id
_entity_poly.type
_entity_poly.pdbx_seq_one_letter_code
_entity_poly.pdbx_strand_id
1 'polypeptide(L)'
;MDLQANSLLHSFKLIKHKTNFPFSSFLNPPSFTRNYFSPNKLTFSKKNPHNSLHFSSTVPSALVSEENAVQSSSSTKDSFKLTYLEGNSWIWDVNGLKILADPILVGNLDFGIPWLYDAAKKFVKNFQLSDLPEIDCLLITQSLDDHCHMKTLKPFSKMFPDIRVIATPNAESLLSPLFKNVTYLEPGQSCEIEGKNGYKVGVQATAGPVLGPPWQRPENGYLLTAQQGQSTLYYEPHCVYNKEFLQKERSDIVITPVVKQLLPFLTLVSGQEDAVQLSKLLQAKYIVPMRNGELESKGLLSSIIRAEGTMGSFKELLSKEIPDAQVLEPTPGVPLEILAP
;
A
#
# COMPACT_ATOMS: atom_id res chain seq x y z
N MET A 1 -18.65 1.15 41.81
CA MET A 1 -17.78 0.00 42.07
C MET A 1 -17.08 -0.33 40.78
N ASP A 2 -15.85 0.13 40.72
CA ASP A 2 -14.68 -0.48 40.08
C ASP A 2 -14.74 -0.80 38.58
N LEU A 3 -14.21 0.13 37.80
CA LEU A 3 -13.55 -0.19 36.54
C LEU A 3 -12.21 -0.88 36.83
N GLN A 4 -11.85 -1.89 36.03
CA GLN A 4 -10.45 -2.33 35.91
C GLN A 4 -9.95 -2.05 34.48
N ALA A 5 -9.15 -0.99 34.34
CA ALA A 5 -8.35 -0.72 33.16
C ALA A 5 -6.88 -1.01 33.49
N ASN A 6 -6.35 -2.13 33.03
CA ASN A 6 -4.97 -2.53 33.29
C ASN A 6 -4.00 -1.86 32.30
N SER A 7 -3.39 -0.76 32.71
CA SER A 7 -2.30 -0.11 31.98
C SER A 7 -0.94 -0.75 32.31
N LEU A 8 -0.26 -1.33 31.32
CA LEU A 8 1.11 -1.86 31.46
C LEU A 8 2.16 -0.84 31.00
N LEU A 9 2.41 0.16 31.84
CA LEU A 9 3.54 1.09 31.68
C LEU A 9 4.78 0.54 32.41
N HIS A 10 5.64 -0.19 31.70
CA HIS A 10 6.94 -0.60 32.25
C HIS A 10 7.96 0.55 32.21
N SER A 11 8.65 0.77 33.32
CA SER A 11 9.51 1.94 33.54
C SER A 11 10.98 1.67 33.20
N PHE A 12 11.52 2.44 32.25
CA PHE A 12 12.95 2.41 31.92
C PHE A 12 13.76 3.19 32.96
N LYS A 13 14.62 2.50 33.71
CA LYS A 13 15.69 3.13 34.52
C LYS A 13 16.95 3.28 33.67
N LEU A 14 17.46 4.50 33.53
CA LEU A 14 18.81 4.71 32.98
C LEU A 14 19.86 4.16 33.95
N ILE A 15 20.80 3.38 33.43
CA ILE A 15 22.09 3.09 34.08
C ILE A 15 23.19 3.59 33.14
N LYS A 16 24.02 4.52 33.63
CA LYS A 16 25.19 5.04 32.90
C LYS A 16 26.42 4.22 33.25
N HIS A 17 27.11 3.66 32.26
CA HIS A 17 28.54 3.36 32.39
C HIS A 17 29.29 3.74 31.10
N LYS A 18 30.46 4.38 31.28
CA LYS A 18 31.47 4.62 30.25
C LYS A 18 32.69 3.74 30.54
N THR A 19 33.27 3.14 29.51
CA THR A 19 34.70 2.81 29.40
C THR A 19 35.06 2.64 27.92
N ASN A 20 36.36 2.58 27.60
CA ASN A 20 36.87 2.85 26.24
C ASN A 20 37.27 1.59 25.44
N PHE A 21 37.23 1.75 24.10
CA PHE A 21 38.12 1.24 23.03
C PHE A 21 39.41 0.48 23.42
N PRO A 22 39.90 -0.50 22.61
CA PRO A 22 40.30 -0.22 21.20
C PRO A 22 40.08 -1.32 20.13
N PHE A 23 40.53 -0.99 18.91
CA PHE A 23 40.49 -1.74 17.64
C PHE A 23 41.17 -3.13 17.65
N SER A 24 40.64 -4.03 16.81
CA SER A 24 41.43 -4.96 15.97
C SER A 24 40.67 -5.26 14.66
N SER A 25 41.25 -6.00 13.71
CA SER A 25 40.73 -6.13 12.33
C SER A 25 40.98 -7.53 11.72
N PHE A 26 40.42 -7.77 10.52
CA PHE A 26 40.42 -9.04 9.74
C PHE A 26 39.49 -10.13 10.33
N LEU A 27 38.77 -10.99 9.59
CA LEU A 27 38.88 -11.52 8.21
C LEU A 27 37.50 -11.67 7.51
N ASN A 28 37.51 -12.04 6.21
CA ASN A 28 36.33 -12.32 5.38
C ASN A 28 35.88 -13.81 5.41
N PRO A 29 34.66 -14.16 4.93
CA PRO A 29 33.99 -15.44 5.23
C PRO A 29 34.24 -16.58 4.22
N PRO A 30 33.94 -17.84 4.59
CA PRO A 30 33.80 -18.96 3.64
C PRO A 30 32.44 -18.93 2.92
N SER A 31 32.44 -19.18 1.62
CA SER A 31 31.25 -19.34 0.81
C SER A 31 30.74 -20.79 0.81
N PHE A 32 29.42 -20.99 0.75
CA PHE A 32 28.81 -22.29 0.48
C PHE A 32 27.90 -22.21 -0.74
N THR A 33 28.37 -22.79 -1.85
CA THR A 33 27.54 -23.06 -3.03
C THR A 33 26.80 -24.40 -2.84
N ARG A 34 25.55 -24.49 -3.29
CA ARG A 34 24.84 -25.77 -3.36
C ARG A 34 23.99 -25.86 -4.63
N ASN A 35 24.61 -26.41 -5.68
CA ASN A 35 23.90 -26.80 -6.89
C ASN A 35 22.87 -27.89 -6.55
N TYR A 36 21.67 -27.79 -7.13
CA TYR A 36 20.74 -28.91 -7.23
C TYR A 36 20.44 -29.20 -8.71
N PHE A 37 20.54 -30.48 -9.07
CA PHE A 37 20.38 -30.95 -10.44
C PHE A 37 18.91 -31.00 -10.85
N SER A 38 18.62 -30.60 -12.08
CA SER A 38 17.38 -30.98 -12.78
C SER A 38 17.60 -32.25 -13.61
N PRO A 39 16.82 -33.33 -13.40
CA PRO A 39 16.70 -34.41 -14.39
C PRO A 39 15.82 -33.94 -15.57
N ASN A 40 15.97 -34.58 -16.73
CA ASN A 40 15.38 -34.12 -18.00
C ASN A 40 14.81 -35.31 -18.81
N LYS A 41 13.91 -35.03 -19.77
CA LYS A 41 13.13 -35.97 -20.63
C LYS A 41 12.01 -36.72 -19.89
N LEU A 42 10.81 -36.85 -20.46
CA LEU A 42 10.54 -37.55 -21.72
C LEU A 42 9.41 -36.95 -22.56
N THR A 43 9.50 -37.17 -23.88
CA THR A 43 8.49 -36.80 -24.88
C THR A 43 7.60 -37.99 -25.23
N PHE A 44 6.35 -37.72 -25.62
CA PHE A 44 5.60 -38.62 -26.51
C PHE A 44 4.72 -37.83 -27.47
N SER A 45 4.60 -38.31 -28.70
CA SER A 45 3.80 -37.69 -29.76
C SER A 45 3.02 -38.77 -30.51
N LYS A 46 1.74 -38.52 -30.80
CA LYS A 46 0.92 -39.28 -31.74
C LYS A 46 -0.01 -38.32 -32.49
N LYS A 47 -0.20 -38.56 -33.79
CA LYS A 47 -1.10 -37.81 -34.69
C LYS A 47 -2.21 -38.73 -35.18
N ASN A 48 -3.44 -38.20 -35.24
CA ASN A 48 -4.44 -38.36 -36.32
C ASN A 48 -4.94 -39.78 -36.72
N PRO A 49 -5.95 -39.90 -37.61
CA PRO A 49 -7.15 -39.07 -37.86
C PRO A 49 -8.46 -39.90 -37.77
N HIS A 50 -9.63 -39.35 -38.13
CA HIS A 50 -10.47 -39.87 -39.23
C HIS A 50 -11.67 -38.95 -39.55
N ASN A 51 -12.25 -39.08 -40.76
CA ASN A 51 -13.25 -38.17 -41.36
C ASN A 51 -14.63 -38.85 -41.62
N SER A 52 -15.70 -38.05 -41.61
CA SER A 52 -16.80 -38.03 -42.61
C SER A 52 -17.66 -36.76 -42.36
N LEU A 53 -18.13 -35.93 -43.31
CA LEU A 53 -18.50 -35.96 -44.75
C LEU A 53 -20.01 -36.14 -45.04
N HIS A 54 -20.44 -35.47 -46.13
CA HIS A 54 -21.82 -35.20 -46.64
C HIS A 54 -22.50 -33.93 -46.07
N PHE A 55 -23.27 -33.14 -46.85
CA PHE A 55 -23.65 -33.22 -48.28
C PHE A 55 -23.51 -31.84 -48.98
N SER A 56 -23.66 -31.76 -50.32
CA SER A 56 -23.39 -30.56 -51.14
C SER A 56 -24.61 -30.01 -51.90
N SER A 57 -24.72 -28.67 -52.02
CA SER A 57 -25.43 -28.00 -53.13
C SER A 57 -25.06 -26.52 -53.33
N THR A 58 -24.02 -26.27 -54.14
CA THR A 58 -23.90 -25.25 -55.22
C THR A 58 -25.20 -24.46 -55.55
N VAL A 59 -25.27 -23.15 -55.86
CA VAL A 59 -24.44 -21.89 -55.83
C VAL A 59 -25.39 -20.76 -56.44
N PRO A 60 -25.16 -19.41 -56.50
CA PRO A 60 -23.92 -18.60 -56.53
C PRO A 60 -23.88 -17.28 -55.67
N SER A 61 -22.73 -16.58 -55.74
CA SER A 61 -22.55 -15.11 -55.82
C SER A 61 -23.16 -14.13 -54.78
N ALA A 62 -22.29 -13.62 -53.90
CA ALA A 62 -22.12 -12.18 -53.68
C ALA A 62 -20.65 -11.87 -53.35
N LEU A 63 -20.09 -10.79 -53.92
CA LEU A 63 -18.76 -10.29 -53.57
C LEU A 63 -18.87 -9.33 -52.38
N VAL A 64 -18.31 -9.71 -51.23
CA VAL A 64 -18.00 -8.79 -50.12
C VAL A 64 -16.59 -9.11 -49.64
N SER A 65 -15.79 -8.08 -49.38
CA SER A 65 -14.37 -8.18 -49.07
C SER A 65 -14.09 -8.95 -47.78
N GLU A 66 -12.93 -9.63 -47.73
CA GLU A 66 -12.27 -9.95 -46.46
C GLU A 66 -11.75 -8.64 -45.84
N GLU A 67 -12.64 -7.88 -45.20
CA GLU A 67 -12.21 -6.80 -44.32
C GLU A 67 -11.48 -7.45 -43.14
N ASN A 68 -10.17 -7.23 -43.10
CA ASN A 68 -9.35 -7.70 -41.99
C ASN A 68 -9.87 -7.03 -40.73
N ALA A 69 -10.54 -7.81 -39.88
CA ALA A 69 -10.83 -7.44 -38.50
C ALA A 69 -9.50 -7.38 -37.74
N VAL A 70 -8.71 -6.34 -38.02
CA VAL A 70 -7.61 -5.87 -37.19
C VAL A 70 -8.24 -5.62 -35.84
N GLN A 71 -8.06 -6.59 -34.95
CA GLN A 71 -8.50 -6.50 -33.57
C GLN A 71 -7.72 -5.34 -32.97
N SER A 72 -8.33 -4.15 -33.00
CA SER A 72 -7.73 -2.93 -32.49
C SER A 72 -7.62 -3.09 -30.99
N SER A 73 -6.49 -3.65 -30.56
CA SER A 73 -6.01 -3.56 -29.20
C SER A 73 -5.67 -2.09 -28.95
N SER A 74 -6.71 -1.27 -28.81
CA SER A 74 -6.59 0.02 -28.14
C SER A 74 -5.90 -0.28 -26.82
N SER A 75 -4.68 0.21 -26.65
CA SER A 75 -3.93 0.08 -25.41
C SER A 75 -4.65 0.89 -24.35
N THR A 76 -5.63 0.26 -23.71
CA THR A 76 -6.36 0.79 -22.56
C THR A 76 -5.38 0.90 -21.41
N LYS A 77 -4.71 2.06 -21.35
CA LYS A 77 -3.90 2.51 -20.23
C LYS A 77 -4.60 2.18 -18.93
N ASP A 78 -3.88 1.62 -17.97
CA ASP A 78 -4.47 1.36 -16.66
C ASP A 78 -4.88 2.72 -16.04
N SER A 79 -6.11 2.80 -15.54
CA SER A 79 -6.63 3.97 -14.85
C SER A 79 -6.56 3.76 -13.34
N PHE A 80 -5.91 4.70 -12.67
CA PHE A 80 -5.88 4.80 -11.22
C PHE A 80 -6.71 6.01 -10.80
N LYS A 81 -7.71 5.79 -9.96
CA LYS A 81 -8.57 6.84 -9.42
C LYS A 81 -8.49 6.83 -7.90
N LEU A 82 -7.70 7.77 -7.38
CA LEU A 82 -7.23 7.81 -6.00
C LEU A 82 -8.03 8.85 -5.22
N THR A 83 -8.82 8.42 -4.25
CA THR A 83 -9.62 9.31 -3.39
C THR A 83 -9.01 9.34 -2.00
N TYR A 84 -8.35 10.44 -1.66
CA TYR A 84 -7.78 10.65 -0.33
C TYR A 84 -8.89 10.99 0.67
N LEU A 85 -8.94 10.30 1.82
CA LEU A 85 -9.97 10.48 2.83
C LEU A 85 -9.43 11.09 4.15
N GLU A 86 -8.24 11.70 4.13
CA GLU A 86 -7.49 12.22 5.30
C GLU A 86 -6.93 11.15 6.25
N GLY A 87 -5.94 11.53 7.05
CA GLY A 87 -5.14 10.59 7.83
C GLY A 87 -4.35 9.67 6.89
N ASN A 88 -4.36 8.38 7.16
CA ASN A 88 -3.80 7.37 6.25
C ASN A 88 -4.86 6.78 5.30
N SER A 89 -6.11 7.25 5.34
CA SER A 89 -7.23 6.59 4.65
C SER A 89 -7.36 6.92 3.16
N TRP A 90 -7.60 5.90 2.34
CA TRP A 90 -7.82 6.05 0.89
C TRP A 90 -8.89 5.09 0.36
N ILE A 91 -9.51 5.48 -0.76
CA ILE A 91 -10.08 4.53 -1.73
C ILE A 91 -9.22 4.61 -2.99
N TRP A 92 -8.71 3.46 -3.45
CA TRP A 92 -8.07 3.33 -4.75
C TRP A 92 -8.97 2.50 -5.66
N ASP A 93 -9.37 3.08 -6.78
CA ASP A 93 -10.03 2.38 -7.87
C ASP A 93 -8.98 2.14 -8.97
N VAL A 94 -8.68 0.86 -9.24
CA VAL A 94 -7.65 0.41 -10.19
C VAL A 94 -8.34 -0.40 -11.28
N ASN A 95 -8.53 0.20 -12.46
CA ASN A 95 -9.34 -0.38 -13.56
C ASN A 95 -10.73 -0.89 -13.10
N GLY A 96 -11.41 -0.20 -12.18
CA GLY A 96 -12.71 -0.60 -11.65
C GLY A 96 -12.67 -1.41 -10.35
N LEU A 97 -11.54 -2.05 -10.01
CA LEU A 97 -11.35 -2.80 -8.76
C LEU A 97 -11.09 -1.83 -7.61
N LYS A 98 -11.92 -1.86 -6.56
CA LYS A 98 -11.88 -0.88 -5.46
C LYS A 98 -11.27 -1.45 -4.19
N ILE A 99 -10.16 -0.85 -3.78
CA ILE A 99 -9.43 -1.14 -2.54
C ILE A 99 -9.67 0.00 -1.55
N LEU A 100 -10.16 -0.33 -0.36
CA LEU A 100 -10.23 0.60 0.78
C LEU A 100 -8.98 0.39 1.65
N ALA A 101 -8.13 1.40 1.76
CA ALA A 101 -6.89 1.34 2.54
C ALA A 101 -7.03 2.13 3.86
N ASP A 102 -6.56 1.53 4.96
CA ASP A 102 -6.39 2.13 6.29
C ASP A 102 -7.56 3.04 6.75
N PRO A 103 -8.81 2.54 6.82
CA PRO A 103 -9.99 3.37 6.95
C PRO A 103 -10.25 3.88 8.38
N ILE A 104 -10.14 5.20 8.55
CA ILE A 104 -10.64 5.96 9.70
C ILE A 104 -11.94 6.64 9.25
N LEU A 105 -13.10 6.01 9.45
CA LEU A 105 -14.40 6.48 8.94
C LEU A 105 -15.49 6.57 10.02
N VAL A 106 -15.19 6.18 11.26
CA VAL A 106 -16.14 6.22 12.40
C VAL A 106 -15.46 6.84 13.62
N GLY A 107 -15.83 8.10 13.91
CA GLY A 107 -15.29 8.87 15.03
C GLY A 107 -13.84 9.34 14.82
N ASN A 108 -13.32 10.03 15.84
CA ASN A 108 -11.97 10.56 15.84
C ASN A 108 -10.90 9.48 16.10
N LEU A 109 -9.67 9.75 15.64
CA LEU A 109 -8.48 8.99 16.00
C LEU A 109 -7.99 9.45 17.39
N ASP A 110 -7.96 8.55 18.37
CA ASP A 110 -7.57 8.86 19.76
C ASP A 110 -6.63 7.82 20.42
N PHE A 111 -6.26 6.75 19.69
CA PHE A 111 -5.48 5.62 20.22
C PHE A 111 -6.07 5.03 21.53
N GLY A 112 -7.38 5.13 21.73
CA GLY A 112 -8.09 4.73 22.94
C GLY A 112 -7.90 5.67 24.16
N ILE A 113 -7.20 6.81 24.02
CA ILE A 113 -6.88 7.74 25.12
C ILE A 113 -7.18 9.21 24.70
N PRO A 114 -8.47 9.63 24.62
CA PRO A 114 -8.88 10.94 24.09
C PRO A 114 -8.25 12.19 24.73
N TRP A 115 -7.86 12.12 26.01
CA TRP A 115 -7.21 13.25 26.68
C TRP A 115 -5.73 13.40 26.28
N LEU A 116 -5.10 12.31 25.84
CA LEU A 116 -3.71 12.25 25.42
C LEU A 116 -3.59 12.67 23.95
N TYR A 117 -4.48 12.17 23.09
CA TYR A 117 -4.64 12.58 21.70
C TYR A 117 -6.11 12.40 21.25
N ASP A 118 -6.64 13.36 20.51
CA ASP A 118 -7.96 13.31 19.89
C ASP A 118 -7.90 14.09 18.57
N ALA A 119 -8.05 13.41 17.42
CA ALA A 119 -7.88 14.00 16.10
C ALA A 119 -9.08 13.72 15.17
N ALA A 120 -9.72 14.82 14.76
CA ALA A 120 -10.81 14.81 13.80
C ALA A 120 -10.31 15.11 12.37
N LYS A 121 -11.06 14.64 11.37
CA LYS A 121 -10.88 15.06 9.97
C LYS A 121 -11.18 16.54 9.81
N LYS A 122 -10.48 17.21 8.89
CA LYS A 122 -10.52 18.65 8.67
C LYS A 122 -11.48 19.04 7.52
N PHE A 123 -11.66 18.17 6.53
CA PHE A 123 -12.44 18.45 5.32
C PHE A 123 -13.56 17.42 5.09
N VAL A 124 -13.23 16.14 5.15
CA VAL A 124 -14.08 14.98 4.82
C VAL A 124 -14.87 14.53 6.06
N LYS A 125 -15.49 15.50 6.76
CA LYS A 125 -16.09 15.29 8.09
C LYS A 125 -17.41 14.49 8.07
N ASN A 126 -18.12 14.49 6.95
CA ASN A 126 -19.46 13.92 6.81
C ASN A 126 -19.48 12.54 6.12
N PHE A 127 -18.33 12.05 5.61
CA PHE A 127 -18.24 10.79 4.87
C PHE A 127 -18.22 9.61 5.85
N GLN A 128 -19.21 8.73 5.72
CA GLN A 128 -19.48 7.60 6.61
C GLN A 128 -19.37 6.27 5.88
N LEU A 129 -19.49 5.17 6.62
CA LEU A 129 -19.50 3.81 6.05
C LEU A 129 -20.66 3.56 5.06
N SER A 130 -21.75 4.33 5.15
CA SER A 130 -22.87 4.34 4.20
C SER A 130 -22.51 4.92 2.83
N ASP A 131 -21.46 5.73 2.78
CA ASP A 131 -21.11 6.56 1.61
C ASP A 131 -19.95 5.92 0.81
N LEU A 132 -19.46 4.77 1.30
CA LEU A 132 -18.51 3.93 0.58
C LEU A 132 -19.13 3.41 -0.72
N PRO A 133 -18.39 3.44 -1.85
CA PRO A 133 -18.77 2.66 -3.02
C PRO A 133 -18.65 1.16 -2.72
N GLU A 134 -19.10 0.32 -3.64
CA GLU A 134 -18.85 -1.12 -3.55
C GLU A 134 -17.34 -1.42 -3.51
N ILE A 135 -16.87 -2.04 -2.43
CA ILE A 135 -15.44 -2.39 -2.22
C ILE A 135 -15.20 -3.86 -2.60
N ASP A 136 -14.06 -4.14 -3.24
CA ASP A 136 -13.58 -5.50 -3.55
C ASP A 136 -12.60 -6.01 -2.48
N CYS A 137 -11.77 -5.13 -1.90
CA CYS A 137 -10.78 -5.49 -0.88
C CYS A 137 -10.60 -4.39 0.18
N LEU A 138 -10.45 -4.79 1.45
CA LEU A 138 -9.86 -3.97 2.51
C LEU A 138 -8.33 -4.20 2.53
N LEU A 139 -7.55 -3.16 2.74
CA LEU A 139 -6.09 -3.24 2.91
C LEU A 139 -5.65 -2.50 4.19
N ILE A 140 -4.82 -3.15 5.00
CA ILE A 140 -4.31 -2.63 6.28
C ILE A 140 -2.77 -2.68 6.31
N THR A 141 -2.10 -1.52 6.35
CA THR A 141 -0.62 -1.44 6.34
C THR A 141 0.01 -1.73 7.69
N GLN A 142 -0.60 -1.24 8.78
CA GLN A 142 -0.05 -1.30 10.13
C GLN A 142 -1.08 -1.75 11.16
N SER A 143 -0.61 -2.26 12.30
CA SER A 143 -1.44 -2.68 13.44
C SER A 143 -1.91 -1.52 14.34
N LEU A 144 -1.36 -0.31 14.17
CA LEU A 144 -1.70 0.86 14.97
C LEU A 144 -3.06 1.46 14.61
N ASP A 145 -3.65 2.21 15.56
CA ASP A 145 -5.04 2.69 15.49
C ASP A 145 -5.27 3.80 14.43
N ASP A 146 -4.20 4.42 13.90
CA ASP A 146 -4.22 5.33 12.75
C ASP A 146 -4.19 4.61 11.39
N HIS A 147 -4.18 3.28 11.40
CA HIS A 147 -4.29 2.40 10.23
C HIS A 147 -5.40 1.35 10.42
N CYS A 148 -5.27 0.51 11.44
CA CYS A 148 -6.19 -0.56 11.82
C CYS A 148 -7.35 -0.07 12.71
N HIS A 149 -7.94 1.10 12.42
CA HIS A 149 -8.80 1.83 13.35
C HIS A 149 -10.02 1.03 13.82
N MET A 150 -9.97 0.54 15.06
CA MET A 150 -10.94 -0.45 15.57
C MET A 150 -12.38 0.05 15.65
N LYS A 151 -12.62 1.37 15.79
CA LYS A 151 -13.97 1.95 15.76
C LYS A 151 -14.61 1.88 14.38
N THR A 152 -13.79 1.89 13.32
CA THR A 152 -14.24 1.82 11.93
C THR A 152 -14.38 0.37 11.48
N LEU A 153 -13.41 -0.49 11.80
CA LEU A 153 -13.39 -1.88 11.33
C LEU A 153 -14.48 -2.75 11.98
N LYS A 154 -14.87 -2.52 13.24
CA LYS A 154 -15.92 -3.28 13.96
C LYS A 154 -17.35 -3.12 13.39
N PRO A 155 -17.80 -1.94 12.92
CA PRO A 155 -19.03 -1.82 12.14
C PRO A 155 -18.84 -2.21 10.67
N PHE A 156 -17.70 -1.88 10.05
CA PHE A 156 -17.42 -2.25 8.65
C PHE A 156 -17.50 -3.77 8.42
N SER A 157 -16.93 -4.59 9.31
CA SER A 157 -16.99 -6.06 9.18
C SER A 157 -18.41 -6.65 9.34
N LYS A 158 -19.37 -5.89 9.89
CA LYS A 158 -20.78 -6.28 9.93
C LYS A 158 -21.54 -5.91 8.67
N MET A 159 -21.10 -4.85 7.98
CA MET A 159 -21.66 -4.41 6.70
C MET A 159 -21.11 -5.25 5.54
N PHE A 160 -19.85 -5.67 5.62
CA PHE A 160 -19.14 -6.44 4.59
C PHE A 160 -18.53 -7.72 5.18
N PRO A 161 -19.33 -8.70 5.65
CA PRO A 161 -18.88 -9.85 6.44
C PRO A 161 -17.99 -10.85 5.69
N ASP A 162 -18.01 -10.82 4.36
CA ASP A 162 -17.27 -11.74 3.48
C ASP A 162 -16.24 -11.01 2.59
N ILE A 163 -15.93 -9.75 2.93
CA ILE A 163 -14.91 -8.93 2.25
C ILE A 163 -13.53 -9.59 2.30
N ARG A 164 -12.78 -9.51 1.20
CA ARG A 164 -11.36 -9.88 1.19
C ARG A 164 -10.55 -8.82 1.94
N VAL A 165 -9.65 -9.25 2.82
CA VAL A 165 -8.75 -8.36 3.56
C VAL A 165 -7.31 -8.75 3.26
N ILE A 166 -6.44 -7.78 2.97
CA ILE A 166 -4.99 -7.94 2.94
C ILE A 166 -4.41 -7.12 4.09
N ALA A 167 -3.47 -7.69 4.85
CA ALA A 167 -2.94 -7.02 6.04
C ALA A 167 -1.47 -7.36 6.36
N THR A 168 -0.84 -6.49 7.14
CA THR A 168 0.33 -6.84 7.96
C THR A 168 0.01 -8.00 8.91
N PRO A 169 0.91 -8.99 9.10
CA PRO A 169 0.77 -10.02 10.12
C PRO A 169 0.64 -9.47 11.55
N ASN A 170 1.15 -8.26 11.82
CA ASN A 170 1.05 -7.66 13.16
C ASN A 170 -0.40 -7.32 13.55
N ALA A 171 -1.30 -7.13 12.57
CA ALA A 171 -2.71 -6.85 12.80
C ALA A 171 -3.57 -8.12 13.02
N GLU A 172 -2.99 -9.34 12.98
CA GLU A 172 -3.75 -10.60 13.03
C GLU A 172 -4.66 -10.72 14.26
N SER A 173 -4.18 -10.32 15.44
CA SER A 173 -4.95 -10.38 16.69
C SER A 173 -6.13 -9.40 16.74
N LEU A 174 -6.11 -8.34 15.90
CA LEU A 174 -7.17 -7.34 15.79
C LEU A 174 -8.18 -7.69 14.69
N LEU A 175 -7.71 -8.32 13.59
CA LEU A 175 -8.50 -8.59 12.39
C LEU A 175 -9.16 -9.97 12.39
N SER A 176 -8.49 -11.01 12.92
CA SER A 176 -9.05 -12.37 12.97
C SER A 176 -10.37 -12.53 13.76
N PRO A 177 -10.70 -11.72 14.78
CA PRO A 177 -12.03 -11.75 15.42
C PRO A 177 -13.12 -11.04 14.61
N LEU A 178 -12.77 -10.30 13.55
CA LEU A 178 -13.67 -9.44 12.79
C LEU A 178 -13.93 -9.93 11.36
N PHE A 179 -12.93 -10.54 10.71
CA PHE A 179 -12.97 -10.90 9.29
C PHE A 179 -12.58 -12.37 9.06
N LYS A 180 -13.31 -13.05 8.16
CA LYS A 180 -13.08 -14.47 7.84
C LYS A 180 -12.04 -14.71 6.74
N ASN A 181 -11.86 -13.74 5.85
CA ASN A 181 -11.14 -13.86 4.58
C ASN A 181 -9.95 -12.90 4.57
N VAL A 182 -8.96 -13.19 5.43
CA VAL A 182 -7.76 -12.34 5.60
C VAL A 182 -6.53 -13.04 5.03
N THR A 183 -5.78 -12.33 4.19
CA THR A 183 -4.45 -12.71 3.70
C THR A 183 -3.41 -11.82 4.36
N TYR A 184 -2.69 -12.37 5.34
CA TYR A 184 -1.54 -11.70 5.92
C TYR A 184 -0.32 -11.88 5.03
N LEU A 185 0.40 -10.80 4.72
CA LEU A 185 1.59 -10.81 3.88
C LEU A 185 2.80 -10.31 4.66
N GLU A 186 3.77 -11.18 4.92
CA GLU A 186 5.12 -10.78 5.36
C GLU A 186 5.84 -10.06 4.19
N PRO A 187 6.77 -9.12 4.44
CA PRO A 187 7.51 -8.42 3.40
C PRO A 187 8.15 -9.33 2.34
N GLY A 188 7.95 -8.99 1.07
CA GLY A 188 8.36 -9.78 -0.09
C GLY A 188 7.34 -10.82 -0.55
N GLN A 189 6.34 -11.17 0.25
CA GLN A 189 5.20 -11.99 -0.18
C GLN A 189 4.22 -11.18 -1.04
N SER A 190 3.51 -11.88 -1.93
CA SER A 190 2.48 -11.29 -2.78
C SER A 190 1.25 -12.18 -2.91
N CYS A 191 0.15 -11.58 -3.34
CA CYS A 191 -1.08 -12.24 -3.73
C CYS A 191 -1.72 -11.52 -4.93
N GLU A 192 -2.85 -12.05 -5.42
CA GLU A 192 -3.63 -11.43 -6.50
C GLU A 192 -5.05 -11.17 -6.02
N ILE A 193 -5.53 -9.94 -6.24
CA ILE A 193 -6.95 -9.58 -6.08
C ILE A 193 -7.58 -9.67 -7.46
N GLU A 194 -8.59 -10.52 -7.61
CA GLU A 194 -9.57 -10.41 -8.68
C GLU A 194 -10.80 -9.66 -8.16
N GLY A 195 -11.20 -8.59 -8.86
CA GLY A 195 -12.36 -7.75 -8.58
C GLY A 195 -13.61 -8.22 -9.35
N LYS A 196 -14.78 -7.68 -8.99
CA LYS A 196 -16.09 -8.12 -9.55
C LYS A 196 -16.26 -7.93 -11.05
N ASN A 197 -15.43 -7.11 -11.68
CA ASN A 197 -15.36 -6.91 -13.12
C ASN A 197 -14.37 -7.85 -13.85
N GLY A 198 -13.76 -8.81 -13.14
CA GLY A 198 -12.76 -9.74 -13.68
C GLY A 198 -11.36 -9.15 -13.84
N TYR A 199 -11.12 -7.89 -13.43
CA TYR A 199 -9.78 -7.31 -13.44
C TYR A 199 -8.94 -7.85 -12.28
N LYS A 200 -7.64 -8.00 -12.55
CA LYS A 200 -6.64 -8.55 -11.63
C LYS A 200 -5.60 -7.51 -11.27
N VAL A 201 -5.35 -7.36 -9.96
CA VAL A 201 -4.30 -6.53 -9.38
C VAL A 201 -3.40 -7.41 -8.53
N GLY A 202 -2.12 -7.47 -8.87
CA GLY A 202 -1.11 -8.06 -7.98
C GLY A 202 -0.82 -7.13 -6.82
N VAL A 203 -0.69 -7.66 -5.60
CA VAL A 203 -0.35 -6.90 -4.39
C VAL A 203 0.82 -7.58 -3.69
N GLN A 204 1.90 -6.85 -3.46
CA GLN A 204 3.12 -7.32 -2.82
C GLN A 204 3.45 -6.47 -1.59
N ALA A 205 3.69 -7.11 -0.45
CA ALA A 205 4.10 -6.42 0.78
C ALA A 205 5.58 -6.02 0.72
N THR A 206 5.92 -4.87 1.28
CA THR A 206 7.30 -4.35 1.40
C THR A 206 7.58 -3.97 2.85
N ALA A 207 8.84 -4.08 3.27
CA ALA A 207 9.21 -3.79 4.67
C ALA A 207 9.23 -2.28 4.92
N GLY A 208 8.29 -1.83 5.75
CA GLY A 208 8.17 -0.47 6.28
C GLY A 208 8.90 -0.31 7.64
N PRO A 209 8.40 0.55 8.55
CA PRO A 209 9.02 0.79 9.85
C PRO A 209 8.82 -0.36 10.86
N VAL A 210 9.77 -0.56 11.78
CA VAL A 210 9.64 -1.47 12.94
C VAL A 210 9.13 -0.67 14.14
N LEU A 211 7.84 -0.81 14.48
CA LEU A 211 7.16 0.05 15.44
C LEU A 211 7.16 -0.52 16.88
N GLY A 212 8.38 -0.73 17.40
CA GLY A 212 8.61 -1.15 18.78
C GLY A 212 10.03 -1.68 18.98
N PRO A 213 10.26 -2.70 19.82
CA PRO A 213 11.58 -3.32 19.98
C PRO A 213 12.15 -3.85 18.65
N PRO A 214 13.47 -3.74 18.41
CA PRO A 214 14.08 -3.96 17.08
C PRO A 214 14.10 -5.42 16.60
N TRP A 215 13.46 -6.34 17.33
CA TRP A 215 13.23 -7.74 16.97
C TRP A 215 11.77 -8.05 16.62
N GLN A 216 10.88 -7.05 16.64
CA GLN A 216 9.56 -7.17 16.05
C GLN A 216 9.63 -7.16 14.52
N ARG A 217 8.56 -7.63 13.88
CA ARG A 217 8.39 -7.46 12.43
C ARG A 217 8.30 -5.97 12.08
N PRO A 218 8.74 -5.55 10.89
CA PRO A 218 8.29 -4.28 10.33
C PRO A 218 6.77 -4.34 10.06
N GLU A 219 6.16 -3.17 9.94
CA GLU A 219 4.87 -3.02 9.28
C GLU A 219 5.06 -2.93 7.75
N ASN A 220 3.95 -2.90 6.99
CA ASN A 220 4.00 -3.02 5.53
C ASN A 220 3.84 -1.68 4.80
N GLY A 221 4.68 -1.46 3.78
CA GLY A 221 4.26 -0.78 2.56
C GLY A 221 3.69 -1.80 1.56
N TYR A 222 3.11 -1.33 0.45
CA TYR A 222 2.60 -2.21 -0.61
C TYR A 222 2.90 -1.68 -2.02
N LEU A 223 3.34 -2.59 -2.90
CA LEU A 223 3.37 -2.40 -4.34
C LEU A 223 2.15 -3.07 -4.97
N LEU A 224 1.41 -2.32 -5.79
CA LEU A 224 0.24 -2.75 -6.54
C LEU A 224 0.57 -2.72 -8.04
N THR A 225 0.24 -3.79 -8.75
CA THR A 225 0.50 -3.94 -10.19
C THR A 225 -0.78 -4.28 -10.93
N ALA A 226 -1.23 -3.39 -11.82
CA ALA A 226 -2.35 -3.63 -12.72
C ALA A 226 -1.90 -4.54 -13.88
N GLN A 227 -2.59 -5.67 -14.09
CA GLN A 227 -2.08 -6.70 -15.01
C GLN A 227 -2.27 -6.41 -16.51
N GLN A 228 -3.15 -5.47 -16.91
CA GLN A 228 -3.44 -5.23 -18.34
C GLN A 228 -2.46 -4.26 -19.01
N GLY A 229 -2.02 -3.19 -18.33
CA GLY A 229 -1.00 -2.26 -18.82
C GLY A 229 0.34 -2.31 -18.09
N GLN A 230 0.54 -3.24 -17.14
CA GLN A 230 1.72 -3.36 -16.26
C GLN A 230 1.96 -2.15 -15.33
N SER A 231 0.98 -1.27 -15.18
CA SER A 231 1.16 -0.02 -14.44
C SER A 231 1.20 -0.23 -12.94
N THR A 232 2.01 0.57 -12.25
CA THR A 232 2.42 0.29 -10.87
C THR A 232 2.16 1.46 -9.92
N LEU A 233 1.68 1.13 -8.71
CA LEU A 233 1.43 2.07 -7.62
C LEU A 233 2.07 1.55 -6.33
N TYR A 234 2.90 2.38 -5.70
CA TYR A 234 3.53 2.07 -4.42
C TYR A 234 2.94 2.95 -3.32
N TYR A 235 2.42 2.32 -2.27
CA TYR A 235 1.98 2.99 -1.05
C TYR A 235 2.98 2.72 0.08
N GLU A 236 3.57 3.80 0.60
CA GLU A 236 4.42 3.77 1.78
C GLU A 236 3.89 4.81 2.77
N PRO A 237 3.20 4.38 3.84
CA PRO A 237 2.41 5.28 4.68
C PRO A 237 3.25 6.23 5.55
N HIS A 238 4.48 5.87 5.91
CA HIS A 238 5.32 6.61 6.88
C HIS A 238 6.61 7.16 6.24
N CYS A 239 6.84 6.93 4.94
CA CYS A 239 8.07 7.25 4.22
C CYS A 239 9.32 6.53 4.80
N VAL A 240 9.16 5.33 5.38
CA VAL A 240 10.24 4.51 5.94
C VAL A 240 10.23 3.15 5.25
N TYR A 241 11.27 2.81 4.49
CA TYR A 241 11.24 1.69 3.53
C TYR A 241 12.59 0.98 3.38
N ASN A 242 12.57 -0.34 3.08
CA ASN A 242 13.79 -1.08 2.78
C ASN A 242 14.35 -0.75 1.37
N LYS A 243 15.54 -0.12 1.34
CA LYS A 243 16.18 0.34 0.09
C LYS A 243 16.75 -0.82 -0.73
N GLU A 244 17.27 -1.86 -0.08
CA GLU A 244 17.90 -3.02 -0.73
C GLU A 244 16.91 -3.92 -1.49
N PHE A 245 15.64 -3.85 -1.09
CA PHE A 245 14.47 -4.42 -1.76
C PHE A 245 14.02 -3.51 -2.90
N LEU A 246 13.57 -2.28 -2.59
CA LEU A 246 12.94 -1.39 -3.58
C LEU A 246 13.86 -0.95 -4.74
N GLN A 247 15.19 -1.01 -4.61
CA GLN A 247 16.12 -0.76 -5.72
C GLN A 247 15.96 -1.70 -6.93
N LYS A 248 15.23 -2.82 -6.76
CA LYS A 248 14.94 -3.82 -7.80
C LYS A 248 13.57 -3.62 -8.44
N GLU A 249 12.69 -2.91 -7.72
CA GLU A 249 11.31 -2.65 -8.11
C GLU A 249 11.19 -1.34 -8.88
N ARG A 250 9.99 -1.07 -9.40
CA ARG A 250 9.62 0.20 -10.05
C ARG A 250 8.21 0.58 -9.61
N SER A 251 7.91 1.87 -9.66
CA SER A 251 6.53 2.33 -9.47
C SER A 251 6.25 3.59 -10.27
N ASP A 252 5.23 3.58 -11.13
CA ASP A 252 4.79 4.76 -11.88
C ASP A 252 4.23 5.84 -10.96
N ILE A 253 3.44 5.41 -9.95
CA ILE A 253 2.76 6.24 -8.97
C ILE A 253 3.33 5.94 -7.57
N VAL A 254 3.72 6.97 -6.81
CA VAL A 254 4.12 6.83 -5.40
C VAL A 254 3.19 7.64 -4.51
N ILE A 255 2.47 6.97 -3.61
CA ILE A 255 1.72 7.59 -2.52
C ILE A 255 2.58 7.52 -1.25
N THR A 256 3.01 8.67 -0.74
CA THR A 256 3.86 8.76 0.46
C THR A 256 3.75 10.13 1.14
N PRO A 257 3.99 10.27 2.46
CA PRO A 257 4.11 11.57 3.11
C PRO A 257 5.30 12.40 2.60
N VAL A 258 5.12 13.71 2.50
CA VAL A 258 6.19 14.65 2.06
C VAL A 258 6.57 15.69 3.12
N VAL A 259 5.84 15.73 4.25
CA VAL A 259 6.11 16.60 5.41
C VAL A 259 6.28 15.70 6.62
N LYS A 260 7.46 15.76 7.26
CA LYS A 260 7.80 14.91 8.40
C LYS A 260 6.92 15.24 9.60
N GLN A 261 6.57 14.23 10.40
CA GLN A 261 5.95 14.43 11.72
C GLN A 261 6.91 13.94 12.81
N LEU A 262 7.23 14.83 13.73
CA LEU A 262 8.27 14.63 14.75
C LEU A 262 7.71 14.77 16.16
N LEU A 263 8.03 13.81 17.03
CA LEU A 263 8.00 13.97 18.48
C LEU A 263 9.41 14.34 18.98
N PRO A 264 9.55 14.85 20.22
CA PRO A 264 10.85 14.98 20.87
C PRO A 264 11.61 13.64 20.84
N PHE A 265 12.76 13.63 20.14
CA PHE A 265 13.65 12.47 19.96
C PHE A 265 13.10 11.28 19.15
N LEU A 266 11.97 11.42 18.45
CA LEU A 266 11.38 10.35 17.63
C LEU A 266 10.71 10.89 16.36
N THR A 267 11.15 10.45 15.19
CA THR A 267 10.40 10.62 13.93
C THR A 267 9.20 9.67 13.94
N LEU A 268 7.99 10.21 13.79
CA LEU A 268 6.77 9.40 13.57
C LEU A 268 6.56 9.12 12.08
N VAL A 269 6.80 10.13 11.24
CA VAL A 269 6.62 10.06 9.79
C VAL A 269 7.78 10.78 9.13
N SER A 270 8.47 10.11 8.20
CA SER A 270 9.52 10.70 7.36
C SER A 270 8.93 11.50 6.20
N GLY A 271 9.76 12.16 5.40
CA GLY A 271 9.29 12.98 4.29
C GLY A 271 10.40 13.83 3.68
N GLN A 272 10.05 14.87 2.93
CA GLN A 272 10.98 15.74 2.19
C GLN A 272 12.04 14.94 1.40
N GLU A 273 13.28 14.91 1.89
CA GLU A 273 14.44 14.29 1.27
C GLU A 273 14.26 12.77 1.14
N ASP A 274 13.61 12.11 2.11
CA ASP A 274 13.31 10.68 2.06
C ASP A 274 12.29 10.35 0.97
N ALA A 275 11.28 11.22 0.79
CA ALA A 275 10.25 11.04 -0.24
C ALA A 275 10.81 11.29 -1.65
N VAL A 276 11.74 12.23 -1.81
CA VAL A 276 12.48 12.43 -3.07
C VAL A 276 13.38 11.20 -3.35
N GLN A 277 14.09 10.68 -2.36
CA GLN A 277 14.87 9.44 -2.50
C GLN A 277 14.00 8.24 -2.87
N LEU A 278 12.82 8.07 -2.26
CA LEU A 278 11.88 6.99 -2.58
C LEU A 278 11.40 7.08 -4.03
N SER A 279 10.97 8.28 -4.43
CA SER A 279 10.51 8.57 -5.80
C SER A 279 11.62 8.29 -6.82
N LYS A 280 12.88 8.63 -6.50
CA LYS A 280 14.04 8.42 -7.36
C LYS A 280 14.42 6.94 -7.46
N LEU A 281 14.33 6.21 -6.36
CA LEU A 281 14.61 4.78 -6.28
C LEU A 281 13.66 3.97 -7.17
N LEU A 282 12.36 4.27 -7.09
CA LEU A 282 11.30 3.60 -7.85
C LEU A 282 11.12 4.14 -9.28
N GLN A 283 11.85 5.19 -9.66
CA GLN A 283 11.75 5.88 -10.96
C GLN A 283 10.33 6.41 -11.23
N ALA A 284 9.75 7.04 -10.20
CA ALA A 284 8.37 7.51 -10.20
C ALA A 284 8.10 8.64 -11.18
N LYS A 285 6.94 8.56 -11.85
CA LYS A 285 6.43 9.55 -12.80
C LYS A 285 5.41 10.48 -12.14
N TYR A 286 4.63 9.95 -11.20
CA TYR A 286 3.63 10.66 -10.43
C TYR A 286 3.87 10.46 -8.94
N ILE A 287 4.08 11.53 -8.21
CA ILE A 287 4.09 11.53 -6.75
C ILE A 287 2.75 12.09 -6.29
N VAL A 288 2.06 11.37 -5.42
CA VAL A 288 0.76 11.74 -4.86
C VAL A 288 0.94 11.94 -3.35
N PRO A 289 1.20 13.18 -2.89
CA PRO A 289 1.58 13.40 -1.49
C PRO A 289 0.45 13.09 -0.51
N MET A 290 0.75 12.25 0.49
CA MET A 290 -0.13 12.07 1.64
C MET A 290 0.11 13.17 2.68
N ARG A 291 -0.98 13.68 3.27
CA ARG A 291 -0.98 14.75 4.29
C ARG A 291 -1.54 14.21 5.61
N ASN A 292 -1.05 13.04 6.05
CA ASN A 292 -1.65 12.29 7.15
C ASN A 292 -1.67 13.06 8.50
N GLY A 293 -0.69 13.92 8.73
CA GLY A 293 -0.64 14.81 9.90
C GLY A 293 -1.61 16.01 9.88
N GLU A 294 -2.32 16.32 8.79
CA GLU A 294 -3.18 17.52 8.69
C GLU A 294 -4.58 17.39 9.33
N LEU A 295 -4.67 16.72 10.48
CA LEU A 295 -5.90 16.53 11.25
C LEU A 295 -6.16 17.65 12.27
N GLU A 296 -7.43 17.90 12.59
CA GLU A 296 -7.84 18.79 13.69
C GLU A 296 -7.61 18.08 15.05
N SER A 297 -6.38 18.16 15.55
CA SER A 297 -5.91 17.39 16.71
C SER A 297 -5.80 18.19 18.01
N LYS A 298 -6.12 17.52 19.13
CA LYS A 298 -6.13 18.03 20.51
C LYS A 298 -5.48 17.00 21.45
N GLY A 299 -5.34 17.38 22.72
CA GLY A 299 -4.69 16.56 23.76
C GLY A 299 -3.23 16.95 23.98
N LEU A 300 -2.56 16.22 24.88
CA LEU A 300 -1.17 16.49 25.23
C LEU A 300 -0.20 16.19 24.07
N LEU A 301 -0.41 15.12 23.30
CA LEU A 301 0.48 14.74 22.21
C LEU A 301 0.44 15.74 21.05
N SER A 302 -0.71 16.30 20.68
CA SER A 302 -0.77 17.28 19.59
C SER A 302 -0.02 18.58 19.90
N SER A 303 0.18 18.90 21.19
CA SER A 303 0.99 20.05 21.63
C SER A 303 2.52 19.85 21.49
N ILE A 304 2.98 18.61 21.33
CA ILE A 304 4.42 18.27 21.22
C ILE A 304 4.82 17.71 19.86
N ILE A 305 3.87 17.27 19.04
CA ILE A 305 4.10 16.92 17.63
C ILE A 305 4.48 18.18 16.85
N ARG A 306 5.46 18.05 15.94
CA ARG A 306 5.92 19.13 15.06
C ARG A 306 5.99 18.63 13.62
N ALA A 307 5.45 19.43 12.70
CA ALA A 307 5.68 19.24 11.27
C ALA A 307 7.04 19.84 10.88
N GLU A 308 7.83 19.11 10.09
CA GLU A 308 9.06 19.63 9.47
C GLU A 308 8.97 19.49 7.93
N GLY A 309 9.34 20.57 7.23
CA GLY A 309 9.22 20.68 5.78
C GLY A 309 7.90 21.28 5.30
N THR A 310 7.82 21.50 3.99
CA THR A 310 6.62 22.03 3.31
C THR A 310 6.45 21.37 1.93
N MET A 311 5.24 21.46 1.38
CA MET A 311 4.98 21.07 -0.01
C MET A 311 5.87 21.82 -1.02
N GLY A 312 6.14 23.11 -0.77
CA GLY A 312 7.00 23.93 -1.62
C GLY A 312 8.45 23.43 -1.64
N SER A 313 9.04 23.22 -0.47
CA SER A 313 10.40 22.67 -0.36
C SER A 313 10.50 21.25 -0.92
N PHE A 314 9.47 20.41 -0.75
CA PHE A 314 9.45 19.09 -1.40
C PHE A 314 9.45 19.19 -2.93
N LYS A 315 8.59 20.03 -3.51
CA LYS A 315 8.54 20.27 -4.97
C LYS A 315 9.86 20.82 -5.52
N GLU A 316 10.52 21.71 -4.77
CA GLU A 316 11.81 22.29 -5.15
C GLU A 316 12.98 21.28 -5.08
N LEU A 317 12.94 20.33 -4.15
CA LEU A 317 13.91 19.23 -4.09
C LEU A 317 13.66 18.19 -5.19
N LEU A 318 12.39 17.81 -5.41
CA LEU A 318 12.01 16.83 -6.42
C LEU A 318 12.40 17.30 -7.83
N SER A 319 12.13 18.55 -8.19
CA SER A 319 12.42 19.07 -9.54
C SER A 319 13.92 19.16 -9.88
N LYS A 320 14.81 19.11 -8.87
CA LYS A 320 16.26 19.03 -9.05
C LYS A 320 16.76 17.61 -9.24
N GLU A 321 16.09 16.64 -8.63
CA GLU A 321 16.50 15.23 -8.59
C GLU A 321 15.79 14.35 -9.63
N ILE A 322 14.56 14.70 -10.01
CA ILE A 322 13.68 14.00 -10.96
C ILE A 322 12.82 15.05 -11.72
N PRO A 323 13.40 15.80 -12.68
CA PRO A 323 12.71 16.95 -13.30
C PRO A 323 11.46 16.58 -14.10
N ASP A 324 11.36 15.35 -14.60
CA ASP A 324 10.21 14.86 -15.38
C ASP A 324 9.04 14.36 -14.51
N ALA A 325 9.23 14.24 -13.20
CA ALA A 325 8.22 13.70 -12.28
C ALA A 325 7.21 14.78 -11.83
N GLN A 326 5.93 14.42 -11.83
CA GLN A 326 4.83 15.33 -11.52
C GLN A 326 4.29 15.11 -10.10
N VAL A 327 4.07 16.20 -9.37
CA VAL A 327 3.45 16.16 -8.03
C VAL A 327 1.96 16.46 -8.14
N LEU A 328 1.13 15.43 -7.98
CA LEU A 328 -0.32 15.49 -8.06
C LEU A 328 -0.90 15.56 -6.64
N GLU A 329 -1.26 16.77 -6.19
CA GLU A 329 -1.81 16.95 -4.84
C GLU A 329 -3.28 16.52 -4.77
N PRO A 330 -3.63 15.50 -3.95
CA PRO A 330 -5.02 15.05 -3.81
C PRO A 330 -5.84 16.09 -3.03
N THR A 331 -7.04 16.42 -3.51
CA THR A 331 -8.02 17.16 -2.72
C THR A 331 -8.85 16.17 -1.90
N PRO A 332 -8.91 16.30 -0.56
CA PRO A 332 -9.64 15.34 0.28
C PRO A 332 -11.11 15.16 -0.14
N GLY A 333 -11.54 13.91 -0.25
CA GLY A 333 -12.88 13.52 -0.72
C GLY A 333 -13.12 13.64 -2.22
N VAL A 334 -12.19 14.21 -2.99
CA VAL A 334 -12.28 14.33 -4.45
C VAL A 334 -11.37 13.28 -5.11
N PRO A 335 -11.88 12.45 -6.04
CA PRO A 335 -11.04 11.49 -6.75
C PRO A 335 -10.04 12.17 -7.69
N LEU A 336 -8.75 11.85 -7.53
CA LEU A 336 -7.67 12.18 -8.46
C LEU A 336 -7.54 11.05 -9.49
N GLU A 337 -7.77 11.34 -10.77
CA GLU A 337 -7.61 10.37 -11.85
C GLU A 337 -6.22 10.48 -12.50
N ILE A 338 -5.55 9.34 -12.67
CA ILE A 338 -4.22 9.20 -13.27
C ILE A 338 -4.32 8.11 -14.34
N LEU A 339 -4.10 8.50 -15.59
CA LEU A 339 -3.92 7.54 -16.69
C LEU A 339 -2.44 7.17 -16.75
N ALA A 340 -2.14 5.90 -16.46
CA ALA A 340 -0.77 5.40 -16.52
C ALA A 340 -0.23 5.39 -17.99
N PRO A 341 1.10 5.43 -18.18
CA PRO A 341 1.72 5.69 -19.48
C PRO A 341 1.76 4.48 -20.42
#